data_AF-A0A7S2UY92-F1
#
_entry.id   AF-A0A7S2UY92-F1
#
_cell.length_a   1.000
_cell.length_b   1.000
_cell.length_c   1.000
_cell.angle_alpha   90.00
_cell.angle_beta   90.00
_cell.angle_gamma   90.00
#
_symmetry.space_group_name_H-M   'P 1'
#
loop_
_entity.id
_entity.type
_entity.pdbx_description
1 polymer ?
#
loop_
_entity_poly.entity_id
_entity_poly.type
_entity_poly.pdbx_seq_one_letter_code
_entity_poly.pdbx_strand_id
1 'polypeptide(L)'
;TELFEDNPFDYIQLDMEGSDADTRRRCSVDLVRGMCRTFPDHTTSICTEYITQLLSQYAQSPDQNSHLKDAALHLMLAVSVKAHTLSQGASELNEKVNVMEIFTTHVLPEIQDTSNLNQRPIVRADCIKFVNTFRRQFSLDQLKSLLPLLISHLGSEQVVVQTYAALCIERMLTVKDKNPQTGGRAVPRFNETELQPFLESLFTGLFAVLDSPELKENDYIMKAIMRTLNVAKASIIPVTAIVLEKLTAALARVCRNPSNPQFNHYLMESLAV
;
A
#
# COMPACT_ATOMS: atom_id res chain seq x y z
N THR A 1 -7.68 17.71 0.18
CA THR A 1 -8.91 17.02 0.63
C THR A 1 -9.85 16.88 -0.54
N GLU A 2 -10.17 17.97 -1.25
CA GLU A 2 -10.99 17.95 -2.49
C GLU A 2 -10.48 16.92 -3.51
N LEU A 3 -9.19 16.93 -3.91
CA LEU A 3 -8.67 15.95 -4.88
C LEU A 3 -8.81 14.47 -4.44
N PHE A 4 -8.74 14.20 -3.13
CA PHE A 4 -8.85 12.84 -2.60
C PHE A 4 -10.27 12.27 -2.82
N GLU A 5 -11.29 13.11 -2.72
CA GLU A 5 -12.70 12.75 -2.86
C GLU A 5 -13.19 12.93 -4.30
N ASP A 6 -12.83 14.04 -4.95
CA ASP A 6 -13.34 14.44 -6.26
C ASP A 6 -12.61 13.77 -7.43
N ASN A 7 -11.29 13.56 -7.32
CA ASN A 7 -10.46 12.97 -8.37
C ASN A 7 -9.44 11.97 -7.78
N PRO A 8 -9.92 10.85 -7.21
CA PRO A 8 -9.07 9.93 -6.46
C PRO A 8 -7.94 9.31 -7.29
N PHE A 9 -8.15 9.07 -8.59
CA PHE A 9 -7.11 8.54 -9.48
C PHE A 9 -5.95 9.53 -9.69
N ASP A 10 -6.24 10.81 -9.89
CA ASP A 10 -5.22 11.85 -9.99
C ASP A 10 -4.45 11.97 -8.67
N TYR A 11 -5.15 11.90 -7.53
CA TYR A 11 -4.50 11.87 -6.22
C TYR A 11 -3.51 10.70 -6.11
N ILE A 12 -3.94 9.48 -6.45
CA ILE A 12 -3.11 8.28 -6.40
C ILE A 12 -1.91 8.42 -7.33
N GLN A 13 -2.11 8.90 -8.55
CA GLN A 13 -1.06 9.02 -9.54
C GLN A 13 0.00 10.05 -9.12
N LEU A 14 -0.43 11.23 -8.65
CA LEU A 14 0.46 12.27 -8.14
C LEU A 14 1.29 11.78 -6.95
N ASP A 15 0.66 11.04 -6.03
CA ASP A 15 1.32 10.56 -4.83
C ASP A 15 2.29 9.40 -5.09
N MET A 16 1.95 8.49 -6.01
CA MET A 16 2.71 7.28 -6.28
C MET A 16 3.78 7.44 -7.37
N GLU A 17 3.49 8.22 -8.42
CA GLU A 17 4.39 8.41 -9.57
C GLU A 17 5.28 9.64 -9.42
N GLY A 18 4.97 10.53 -8.47
CA GLY A 18 5.83 11.65 -8.09
C GLY A 18 6.00 12.69 -9.21
N SER A 19 5.02 12.82 -10.09
CA SER A 19 5.07 13.75 -11.24
C SER A 19 5.01 15.23 -10.85
N ASP A 20 4.85 15.54 -9.57
CA ASP A 20 4.67 16.90 -9.08
C ASP A 20 5.90 17.38 -8.27
N ALA A 21 6.97 17.69 -9.00
CA ALA A 21 8.22 18.21 -8.44
C ALA A 21 8.05 19.57 -7.72
N ASP A 22 6.97 20.29 -7.98
CA ASP A 22 6.80 21.70 -7.58
C ASP A 22 5.75 21.92 -6.47
N THR A 23 5.15 20.87 -5.89
CA THR A 23 4.28 21.08 -4.72
C THR A 23 5.06 21.51 -3.49
N ARG A 24 4.48 22.41 -2.68
CA ARG A 24 5.05 22.80 -1.38
C ARG A 24 5.36 21.58 -0.51
N ARG A 25 4.47 20.58 -0.51
CA ARG A 25 4.64 19.33 0.24
C ARG A 25 5.90 18.59 -0.24
N ARG A 26 6.09 18.44 -1.55
CA ARG A 26 7.26 17.77 -2.12
C ARG A 26 8.55 18.55 -1.84
N CYS A 27 8.55 19.87 -2.06
CA CYS A 27 9.70 20.71 -1.77
C CYS A 27 10.11 20.64 -0.28
N SER A 28 9.15 20.63 0.65
CA SER A 28 9.45 20.47 2.08
C SER A 28 10.06 19.10 2.40
N VAL A 29 9.57 18.02 1.79
CA VAL A 29 10.15 16.67 1.96
C VAL A 29 11.58 16.60 1.42
N ASP A 30 11.81 17.16 0.24
CA ASP A 30 13.13 17.14 -0.38
C ASP A 30 14.12 18.05 0.38
N LEU A 31 13.66 19.16 0.97
CA LEU A 31 14.43 19.96 1.91
C LEU A 31 14.83 19.16 3.14
N VAL A 32 13.89 18.48 3.81
CA VAL A 32 14.18 17.64 5.00
C VAL A 32 15.17 16.53 4.64
N ARG A 33 15.02 15.87 3.49
CA ARG A 33 15.98 14.88 3.00
C ARG A 33 17.36 15.47 2.76
N GLY A 34 17.43 16.67 2.18
CA GLY A 34 18.67 17.43 2.02
C GLY A 34 19.34 17.70 3.36
N MET A 35 18.58 18.18 4.35
CA MET A 35 19.06 18.42 5.70
C MET A 35 19.54 17.13 6.38
N CYS A 36 18.84 16.01 6.24
CA CYS A 36 19.29 14.70 6.74
C CYS A 36 20.60 14.21 6.11
N ARG A 37 20.92 14.65 4.88
CA ARG A 37 22.22 14.34 4.25
C ARG A 37 23.35 15.22 4.77
N THR A 38 23.08 16.48 5.09
CA THR A 38 24.10 17.44 5.55
C THR A 38 24.31 17.38 7.07
N PHE A 39 23.24 17.24 7.85
CA PHE A 39 23.23 17.28 9.32
C PHE A 39 22.38 16.12 9.90
N PRO A 40 22.74 14.85 9.62
CA PRO A 40 21.90 13.69 9.92
C PRO A 40 21.41 13.65 11.37
N ASP A 41 22.29 13.93 12.32
CA ASP A 41 22.03 13.80 13.75
C ASP A 41 21.05 14.85 14.27
N HIS A 42 21.34 16.11 13.96
CA HIS A 42 20.54 17.24 14.42
C HIS A 42 19.17 17.25 13.74
N THR A 43 19.13 17.04 12.42
CA THR A 43 17.86 17.02 11.67
C THR A 43 16.98 15.87 12.13
N THR A 44 17.53 14.66 12.32
CA THR A 44 16.74 13.52 12.81
C THR A 44 16.21 13.80 14.21
N SER A 45 17.02 14.33 15.13
CA SER A 45 16.58 14.64 16.50
C SER A 45 15.41 15.63 16.52
N ILE A 46 15.54 16.76 15.80
CA ILE A 46 14.49 17.79 15.75
C ILE A 46 13.21 17.24 15.12
N CYS A 47 13.33 16.50 14.01
CA CYS A 47 12.15 15.97 13.34
C CYS A 47 11.45 14.90 14.18
N THR A 48 12.18 14.00 14.84
CA THR A 48 11.60 12.97 15.71
C THR A 48 10.88 13.58 16.92
N GLU A 49 11.44 14.64 17.52
CA GLU A 49 10.77 15.38 18.58
C GLU A 49 9.46 16.00 18.08
N TYR A 50 9.48 16.64 16.92
CA TYR A 50 8.29 17.25 16.34
C TYR A 50 7.22 16.21 15.93
N ILE A 51 7.64 15.08 15.35
CA ILE A 51 6.74 13.94 15.06
C ILE A 51 6.04 13.47 16.33
N THR A 52 6.79 13.33 17.43
CA THR A 52 6.22 12.92 18.72
C THR A 52 5.19 13.93 19.23
N GLN A 53 5.47 15.23 19.09
CA GLN A 53 4.52 16.28 19.47
C GLN A 53 3.23 16.22 18.63
N LEU A 54 3.34 16.10 17.30
CA LEU A 54 2.19 15.99 16.39
C LEU A 54 1.32 14.77 16.72
N LEU A 55 1.94 13.62 16.95
CA LEU A 55 1.23 12.38 17.30
C LEU A 55 0.57 12.48 18.69
N SER A 56 1.18 13.20 19.63
CA SER A 56 0.58 13.45 20.95
C SER A 56 -0.68 14.32 20.85
N GLN A 57 -0.66 15.34 19.98
CA GLN A 57 -1.81 16.22 19.73
C GLN A 57 -2.91 15.48 18.97
N TYR A 58 -2.55 14.61 18.02
CA TYR A 58 -3.50 13.71 17.37
C TYR A 58 -4.26 12.86 18.39
N ALA A 59 -3.55 12.25 19.35
CA ALA A 59 -4.16 11.37 20.34
C ALA A 59 -5.20 12.07 21.25
N GLN A 60 -5.15 13.40 21.37
CA GLN A 60 -6.13 14.16 22.16
C GLN A 60 -7.50 14.28 21.48
N SER A 61 -7.52 14.36 20.15
CA SER A 61 -8.77 14.48 19.37
C SER A 61 -8.56 13.94 17.95
N PRO A 62 -8.59 12.60 17.76
CA PRO A 62 -8.24 11.96 16.49
C PRO A 62 -9.03 12.47 15.28
N ASP A 63 -10.32 12.75 15.44
CA ASP A 63 -11.17 13.21 14.35
C ASP A 63 -10.85 14.65 13.90
N GLN A 64 -10.59 15.55 14.86
CA GLN A 64 -10.27 16.95 14.55
C GLN A 64 -8.80 17.12 14.12
N ASN A 65 -7.91 16.31 14.68
CA ASN A 65 -6.46 16.43 14.50
C ASN A 65 -5.89 15.42 13.50
N SER A 66 -6.73 14.81 12.66
CA SER A 66 -6.33 13.83 11.63
C SER A 66 -5.20 14.33 10.72
N HIS A 67 -5.25 15.61 10.35
CA HIS A 67 -4.22 16.29 9.57
C HIS A 67 -2.83 16.32 10.24
N LEU A 68 -2.75 16.30 11.58
CA LEU A 68 -1.47 16.25 12.30
C LEU A 68 -0.81 14.88 12.16
N LYS A 69 -1.61 13.80 12.11
CA LYS A 69 -1.09 12.45 11.89
C LYS A 69 -0.62 12.25 10.46
N ASP A 70 -1.38 12.73 9.48
CA ASP A 70 -0.96 12.80 8.07
C ASP A 70 0.42 13.51 7.95
N ALA A 71 0.54 14.71 8.53
CA ALA A 71 1.80 15.46 8.53
C ALA A 71 2.94 14.70 9.23
N ALA A 72 2.67 14.07 10.38
CA ALA A 72 3.66 13.31 11.14
C ALA A 72 4.18 12.09 10.36
N LEU A 73 3.28 11.32 9.72
CA LEU A 73 3.65 10.17 8.90
C LEU A 73 4.45 10.58 7.66
N HIS A 74 4.07 11.68 7.01
CA HIS A 74 4.83 12.24 5.89
C HIS A 74 6.23 12.73 6.29
N LEU A 75 6.36 13.43 7.42
CA LEU A 75 7.66 13.86 7.94
C LEU A 75 8.52 12.65 8.32
N MET A 76 7.92 11.63 8.93
CA MET A 76 8.60 10.38 9.26
C MET A 76 9.14 9.69 8.00
N LEU A 77 8.36 9.63 6.91
CA LEU A 77 8.83 9.08 5.63
C LEU A 77 10.03 9.85 5.08
N ALA A 78 10.03 11.18 5.21
CA ALA A 78 11.13 12.03 4.76
C ALA A 78 12.44 11.78 5.54
N VAL A 79 12.34 11.56 6.86
CA VAL A 79 13.49 11.39 7.76
C VAL A 79 14.02 9.95 7.77
N SER A 80 13.13 8.98 7.59
CA SER A 80 13.45 7.55 7.74
C SER A 80 13.97 6.91 6.47
N VAL A 81 13.56 7.39 5.30
CA VAL A 81 13.90 6.76 4.01
C VAL A 81 15.06 7.51 3.35
N LYS A 82 16.25 6.91 3.34
CA LYS A 82 17.44 7.45 2.66
C LYS A 82 17.41 7.17 1.16
N ALA A 83 16.97 5.98 0.78
CA ALA A 83 16.81 5.56 -0.61
C ALA A 83 15.49 4.79 -0.80
N HIS A 84 14.82 5.06 -1.91
CA HIS A 84 13.53 4.48 -2.27
C HIS A 84 13.53 4.06 -3.74
N THR A 85 12.92 2.91 -4.05
CA THR A 85 12.61 2.53 -5.43
C THR A 85 11.19 1.96 -5.51
N LEU A 86 10.53 2.10 -6.65
CA LEU A 86 9.18 1.55 -6.83
C LEU A 86 9.14 0.02 -6.62
N SER A 87 10.17 -0.70 -7.06
CA SER A 87 10.23 -2.16 -6.94
C SER A 87 10.54 -2.62 -5.52
N GLN A 88 11.46 -1.94 -4.80
CA GLN A 88 11.94 -2.39 -3.50
C GLN A 88 11.27 -1.71 -2.30
N GLY A 89 10.61 -0.56 -2.51
CA GLY A 89 10.15 0.30 -1.42
C GLY A 89 11.33 1.05 -0.83
N ALA A 90 11.31 1.27 0.49
CA ALA A 90 12.46 1.80 1.22
C ALA A 90 13.61 0.78 1.18
N SER A 91 14.67 1.10 0.44
CA SER A 91 15.84 0.24 0.25
C SER A 91 16.97 0.54 1.23
N GLU A 92 17.05 1.79 1.72
CA GLU A 92 18.00 2.21 2.74
C GLU A 92 17.28 3.09 3.76
N LEU A 93 17.50 2.81 5.05
CA LEU A 93 16.84 3.48 6.16
C LEU A 93 17.80 4.29 7.02
N ASN A 94 17.25 5.28 7.71
CA ASN A 94 17.90 5.96 8.81
C ASN A 94 17.85 5.09 10.07
N GLU A 95 19.00 4.55 10.47
CA GLU A 95 19.15 3.67 11.64
C GLU A 95 18.73 4.32 12.95
N LYS A 96 18.65 5.66 12.99
CA LYS A 96 18.24 6.44 14.17
C LYS A 96 16.73 6.51 14.35
N VAL A 97 15.95 6.04 13.38
CA VAL A 97 14.49 6.02 13.47
C VAL A 97 14.00 4.58 13.56
N ASN A 98 13.32 4.27 14.66
CA ASN A 98 12.71 2.97 14.86
C ASN A 98 11.36 2.88 14.14
N VAL A 99 11.41 2.52 12.85
CA VAL A 99 10.22 2.39 11.99
C VAL A 99 9.21 1.39 12.57
N MET A 100 9.67 0.30 13.18
CA MET A 100 8.79 -0.76 13.68
C MET A 100 8.06 -0.36 14.97
N GLU A 101 8.67 0.47 15.81
CA GLU A 101 8.01 1.08 16.96
C GLU A 101 6.90 2.04 16.52
N ILE A 102 7.18 2.91 15.54
CA ILE A 102 6.18 3.82 14.98
C ILE A 102 5.02 3.03 14.36
N PHE A 103 5.35 1.97 13.62
CA PHE A 103 4.34 1.08 13.07
C PHE A 103 3.43 0.53 14.17
N THR A 104 4.02 -0.08 15.20
CA THR A 104 3.26 -0.78 16.26
C THR A 104 2.42 0.20 17.09
N THR A 105 2.96 1.37 17.41
CA THR A 105 2.33 2.34 18.30
C THR A 105 1.31 3.22 17.58
N HIS A 106 1.56 3.61 16.33
CA HIS A 106 0.77 4.65 15.66
C HIS A 106 0.09 4.21 14.36
N VAL A 107 0.62 3.22 13.63
CA VAL A 107 0.06 2.82 12.32
C VAL A 107 -0.88 1.62 12.47
N LEU A 108 -0.41 0.58 13.16
CA LEU A 108 -1.15 -0.66 13.33
C LEU A 108 -2.53 -0.46 13.97
N PRO A 109 -2.73 0.39 15.01
CA PRO A 109 -4.06 0.60 15.59
C PRO A 109 -5.09 1.16 14.59
N GLU A 110 -4.68 2.04 13.65
CA GLU A 110 -5.60 2.57 12.64
C GLU A 110 -5.98 1.51 11.60
N ILE A 111 -5.05 0.61 11.26
CA ILE A 111 -5.29 -0.50 10.32
C ILE A 111 -6.10 -1.62 10.99
N GLN A 112 -5.97 -1.80 12.31
CA GLN A 112 -6.73 -2.79 13.06
C GLN A 112 -8.17 -2.36 13.33
N ASP A 113 -8.42 -1.05 13.45
CA ASP A 113 -9.77 -0.54 13.64
C ASP A 113 -10.58 -0.68 12.35
N THR A 114 -11.26 -1.81 12.20
CA THR A 114 -12.17 -2.10 11.08
C THR A 114 -13.63 -1.81 11.43
N SER A 115 -13.90 -1.12 12.54
CA SER A 115 -15.28 -0.84 12.99
C SER A 115 -15.98 0.17 12.08
N ASN A 116 -15.24 1.18 11.61
CA ASN A 116 -15.68 2.15 10.62
C ASN A 116 -14.55 2.46 9.63
N LEU A 117 -14.53 1.75 8.51
CA LEU A 117 -13.52 1.90 7.45
C LEU A 117 -13.53 3.26 6.77
N ASN A 118 -14.62 4.02 6.90
CA ASN A 118 -14.78 5.33 6.26
C ASN A 118 -14.41 6.49 7.20
N GLN A 119 -14.10 6.19 8.47
CA GLN A 119 -13.58 7.19 9.40
C GLN A 119 -12.13 7.53 9.07
N ARG A 120 -11.84 8.84 8.96
CA ARG A 120 -10.49 9.41 8.71
C ARG A 120 -9.78 8.72 7.52
N PRO A 121 -10.36 8.74 6.31
CA PRO A 121 -9.87 7.93 5.20
C PRO A 121 -8.46 8.31 4.73
N ILE A 122 -8.06 9.58 4.86
CA ILE A 122 -6.70 10.04 4.58
C ILE A 122 -5.70 9.38 5.55
N VAL A 123 -5.99 9.36 6.85
CA VAL A 123 -5.13 8.72 7.85
C VAL A 123 -4.98 7.22 7.57
N ARG A 124 -6.07 6.56 7.17
CA ARG A 124 -6.03 5.14 6.77
C ARG A 124 -5.17 4.93 5.52
N ALA A 125 -5.34 5.76 4.51
CA ALA A 125 -4.52 5.72 3.30
C ALA A 125 -3.03 5.92 3.64
N ASP A 126 -2.70 6.88 4.49
CA ASP A 126 -1.31 7.14 4.93
C ASP A 126 -0.73 5.95 5.71
N CYS A 127 -1.53 5.32 6.56
CA CYS A 127 -1.12 4.12 7.30
C CYS A 127 -0.87 2.93 6.37
N ILE A 128 -1.73 2.70 5.37
CA ILE A 128 -1.50 1.64 4.37
C ILE A 128 -0.27 1.96 3.51
N LYS A 129 -0.10 3.23 3.12
CA LYS A 129 1.08 3.70 2.38
C LYS A 129 2.37 3.52 3.17
N PHE A 130 2.33 3.74 4.48
CA PHE A 130 3.45 3.42 5.38
C PHE A 130 3.81 1.94 5.25
N VAL A 131 2.84 1.03 5.41
CA VAL A 131 3.09 -0.43 5.32
C VAL A 131 3.66 -0.79 3.95
N ASN A 132 3.07 -0.25 2.87
CA ASN A 132 3.58 -0.46 1.51
C ASN A 132 5.03 0.02 1.36
N THR A 133 5.37 1.20 1.89
CA THR A 133 6.71 1.79 1.77
C THR A 133 7.76 0.96 2.51
N PHE A 134 7.46 0.52 3.73
CA PHE A 134 8.39 -0.24 4.58
C PHE A 134 8.20 -1.75 4.51
N ARG A 135 7.45 -2.28 3.54
CA ARG A 135 7.08 -3.71 3.39
C ARG A 135 8.21 -4.72 3.59
N ARG A 136 9.47 -4.33 3.33
CA ARG A 136 10.66 -5.18 3.54
C ARG A 136 11.03 -5.39 5.00
N GLN A 137 10.68 -4.45 5.88
CA GLN A 137 11.02 -4.47 7.31
C GLN A 137 10.18 -5.46 8.11
N PHE A 138 9.03 -5.89 7.58
CA PHE A 138 8.12 -6.80 8.26
C PHE A 138 8.55 -8.25 8.12
N SER A 139 8.46 -9.04 9.18
CA SER A 139 8.61 -10.50 9.09
C SER A 139 7.45 -11.14 8.32
N LEU A 140 7.61 -12.40 7.90
CA LEU A 140 6.52 -13.14 7.26
C LEU A 140 5.27 -13.20 8.17
N ASP A 141 5.43 -13.49 9.47
CA ASP A 141 4.30 -13.57 10.41
C ASP A 141 3.56 -12.25 10.56
N GLN A 142 4.30 -11.12 10.60
CA GLN A 142 3.71 -9.79 10.63
C GLN A 142 2.90 -9.52 9.36
N LEU A 143 3.44 -9.89 8.19
CA LEU A 143 2.72 -9.70 6.94
C LEU A 143 1.49 -10.62 6.83
N LYS A 144 1.56 -11.86 7.32
CA LYS A 144 0.39 -12.77 7.43
C LYS A 144 -0.69 -12.21 8.34
N SER A 145 -0.30 -11.50 9.41
CA SER A 145 -1.23 -10.84 10.32
C SER A 145 -1.83 -9.56 9.72
N LEU A 146 -1.08 -8.86 8.87
CA LEU A 146 -1.53 -7.65 8.17
C LEU A 146 -2.44 -7.96 6.98
N LEU A 147 -2.25 -9.09 6.29
CA LEU A 147 -2.96 -9.40 5.06
C LEU A 147 -4.51 -9.39 5.23
N PRO A 148 -5.10 -10.02 6.26
CA PRO A 148 -6.55 -9.91 6.50
C PRO A 148 -7.03 -8.48 6.75
N LEU A 149 -6.23 -7.65 7.43
CA LEU A 149 -6.56 -6.25 7.69
C LEU A 149 -6.51 -5.43 6.39
N LEU A 150 -5.56 -5.69 5.51
CA LEU A 150 -5.52 -5.03 4.20
C LEU A 150 -6.70 -5.47 3.31
N ILE A 151 -7.09 -6.73 3.38
CA ILE A 151 -8.27 -7.25 2.66
C ILE A 151 -9.54 -6.54 3.16
N SER A 152 -9.69 -6.31 4.46
CA SER A 152 -10.87 -5.60 4.98
C SER A 152 -10.96 -4.17 4.45
N HIS A 153 -9.82 -3.49 4.26
CA HIS A 153 -9.77 -2.12 3.71
C HIS A 153 -10.18 -2.03 2.24
N LEU A 154 -10.20 -3.14 1.49
CA LEU A 154 -10.83 -3.20 0.16
C LEU A 154 -12.35 -2.94 0.23
N GLY A 155 -12.97 -3.12 1.40
CA GLY A 155 -14.37 -2.82 1.66
C GLY A 155 -14.69 -1.37 2.05
N SER A 156 -13.70 -0.46 2.02
CA SER A 156 -13.96 0.98 2.23
C SER A 156 -14.78 1.56 1.08
N GLU A 157 -15.56 2.62 1.32
CA GLU A 157 -16.23 3.40 0.27
C GLU A 157 -15.26 4.32 -0.48
N GLN A 158 -14.05 4.52 0.07
CA GLN A 158 -13.09 5.49 -0.44
C GLN A 158 -12.13 4.81 -1.44
N VAL A 159 -12.20 5.23 -2.70
CA VAL A 159 -11.40 4.71 -3.82
C VAL A 159 -9.90 4.68 -3.51
N VAL A 160 -9.38 5.74 -2.90
CA VAL A 160 -7.95 5.84 -2.56
C VAL A 160 -7.55 4.76 -1.56
N VAL A 161 -8.38 4.51 -0.54
CA VAL A 161 -8.13 3.48 0.48
C VAL A 161 -8.14 2.09 -0.14
N GLN A 162 -9.15 1.78 -0.96
CA GLN A 162 -9.23 0.50 -1.68
C GLN A 162 -8.02 0.28 -2.58
N THR A 163 -7.62 1.31 -3.33
CA THR A 163 -6.49 1.24 -4.25
C THR A 163 -5.17 1.06 -3.51
N TYR A 164 -4.96 1.79 -2.40
CA TYR A 164 -3.75 1.66 -1.59
C TYR A 164 -3.68 0.30 -0.91
N ALA A 165 -4.82 -0.25 -0.45
CA ALA A 165 -4.88 -1.60 0.10
C ALA A 165 -4.46 -2.64 -0.94
N ALA A 166 -5.04 -2.60 -2.15
CA ALA A 166 -4.69 -3.52 -3.22
C ALA A 166 -3.23 -3.39 -3.68
N LEU A 167 -2.73 -2.15 -3.80
CA LEU A 167 -1.34 -1.88 -4.10
C LEU A 167 -0.42 -2.44 -3.00
N CYS A 168 -0.74 -2.23 -1.73
CA CYS A 168 0.05 -2.76 -0.62
C CYS A 168 0.09 -4.29 -0.65
N ILE A 169 -1.05 -4.96 -0.88
CA ILE A 169 -1.14 -6.41 -1.05
C ILE A 169 -0.25 -6.86 -2.22
N GLU A 170 -0.40 -6.26 -3.39
CA GLU A 170 0.42 -6.57 -4.58
C GLU A 170 1.91 -6.50 -4.25
N ARG A 171 2.34 -5.40 -3.64
CA ARG A 171 3.74 -5.15 -3.35
C ARG A 171 4.29 -6.07 -2.27
N MET A 172 3.50 -6.42 -1.26
CA MET A 172 3.86 -7.41 -0.24
C MET A 172 4.14 -8.79 -0.86
N LEU A 173 3.34 -9.21 -1.84
CA LEU A 173 3.52 -10.47 -2.57
C LEU A 173 4.76 -10.48 -3.50
N THR A 174 5.35 -9.31 -3.78
CA THR A 174 6.61 -9.21 -4.56
C THR A 174 7.87 -9.24 -3.71
N VAL A 175 7.76 -9.19 -2.38
CA VAL A 175 8.93 -9.16 -1.49
C VAL A 175 9.68 -10.49 -1.59
N LYS A 176 11.00 -10.39 -1.79
CA LYS A 176 11.90 -11.53 -1.84
C LYS A 176 13.03 -11.36 -0.84
N ASP A 177 13.35 -12.44 -0.16
CA ASP A 177 14.47 -12.54 0.76
C ASP A 177 15.66 -13.20 0.07
N LYS A 178 16.86 -12.70 0.35
CA LYS A 178 18.08 -13.40 -0.04
C LYS A 178 18.24 -14.56 0.92
N ASN A 179 18.14 -15.79 0.42
CA ASN A 179 18.40 -16.95 1.25
C ASN A 179 19.90 -17.31 1.18
N PRO A 180 20.66 -17.16 2.30
CA PRO A 180 22.10 -17.48 2.34
C PRO A 180 22.39 -18.95 1.97
N GLN A 181 21.46 -19.86 2.28
CA GLN A 181 21.58 -21.30 2.01
C GLN A 181 21.41 -21.65 0.52
N THR A 182 20.79 -20.76 -0.27
CA THR A 182 20.60 -20.95 -1.73
C THR A 182 21.64 -20.23 -2.59
N GLY A 183 22.80 -19.89 -2.00
CA GLY A 183 23.83 -19.11 -2.69
C GLY A 183 23.41 -17.66 -2.97
N GLY A 184 22.51 -17.11 -2.15
CA GLY A 184 22.03 -15.72 -2.29
C GLY A 184 20.89 -15.55 -3.30
N ARG A 185 20.29 -16.62 -3.81
CA ARG A 185 19.10 -16.54 -4.68
C ARG A 185 17.94 -15.89 -3.90
N ALA A 186 17.25 -14.97 -4.57
CA ALA A 186 16.09 -14.30 -4.00
C ALA A 186 14.87 -15.24 -4.01
N VAL A 187 14.36 -15.57 -2.82
CA VAL A 187 13.18 -16.43 -2.62
C VAL A 187 12.00 -15.56 -2.21
N PRO A 188 10.79 -15.75 -2.80
CA PRO A 188 9.59 -15.03 -2.37
C PRO A 188 9.30 -15.22 -0.88
N ARG A 189 9.02 -14.13 -0.16
CA ARG A 189 8.64 -14.16 1.24
C ARG A 189 7.25 -14.78 1.41
N PHE A 190 6.30 -14.37 0.56
CA PHE A 190 5.05 -15.08 0.35
C PHE A 190 5.19 -16.07 -0.80
N ASN A 191 4.90 -17.33 -0.51
CA ASN A 191 4.79 -18.39 -1.49
C ASN A 191 3.36 -18.94 -1.52
N GLU A 192 3.14 -19.94 -2.37
CA GLU A 192 1.85 -20.62 -2.55
C GLU A 192 1.23 -21.09 -1.21
N THR A 193 2.01 -21.79 -0.37
CA THR A 193 1.55 -22.33 0.92
C THR A 193 1.13 -21.24 1.89
N GLU A 194 1.89 -20.14 1.95
CA GLU A 194 1.59 -19.04 2.87
C GLU A 194 0.39 -18.21 2.42
N LEU A 195 0.12 -18.14 1.11
CA LEU A 195 -1.00 -17.39 0.55
C LEU A 195 -2.31 -18.19 0.55
N GLN A 196 -2.23 -19.52 0.42
CA GLN A 196 -3.39 -20.43 0.31
C GLN A 196 -4.53 -20.13 1.29
N PRO A 197 -4.30 -19.89 2.60
CA PRO A 197 -5.38 -19.65 3.56
C PRO A 197 -6.18 -18.36 3.32
N PHE A 198 -5.66 -17.44 2.52
CA PHE A 198 -6.24 -16.12 2.30
C PHE A 198 -6.86 -15.95 0.91
N LEU A 199 -6.75 -16.93 0.02
CA LEU A 199 -7.14 -16.79 -1.39
C LEU A 199 -8.63 -16.44 -1.56
N GLU A 200 -9.52 -17.11 -0.82
CA GLU A 200 -10.96 -16.88 -0.92
C GLU A 200 -11.34 -15.45 -0.51
N SER A 201 -10.87 -15.00 0.65
CA SER A 201 -11.14 -13.64 1.14
C SER A 201 -10.48 -12.58 0.27
N LEU A 202 -9.28 -12.84 -0.23
CA LEU A 202 -8.54 -11.93 -1.09
C LEU A 202 -9.22 -11.74 -2.45
N PHE A 203 -9.61 -12.81 -3.12
CA PHE A 203 -10.36 -12.70 -4.39
C PHE A 203 -11.74 -12.10 -4.18
N THR A 204 -12.41 -12.44 -3.07
CA THR A 204 -13.72 -11.83 -2.74
C THR A 204 -13.59 -10.30 -2.61
N GLY A 205 -12.61 -9.81 -1.85
CA GLY A 205 -12.37 -8.38 -1.68
C GLY A 205 -11.95 -7.70 -2.98
N LEU A 206 -11.00 -8.27 -3.73
CA LEU A 206 -10.51 -7.69 -4.99
C LEU A 206 -11.60 -7.64 -6.07
N PHE A 207 -12.42 -8.70 -6.19
CA PHE A 207 -13.50 -8.72 -7.18
C PHE A 207 -14.68 -7.84 -6.80
N ALA A 208 -14.95 -7.65 -5.51
CA ALA A 208 -15.94 -6.66 -5.06
C ALA A 208 -15.58 -5.25 -5.55
N VAL A 209 -14.30 -4.87 -5.47
CA VAL A 209 -13.82 -3.59 -5.99
C VAL A 209 -13.82 -3.57 -7.53
N LEU A 210 -13.40 -4.65 -8.18
CA LEU A 210 -13.37 -4.77 -9.65
C LEU A 210 -14.75 -4.63 -10.31
N ASP A 211 -15.79 -5.12 -9.64
CA ASP A 211 -17.17 -5.07 -10.13
C ASP A 211 -17.89 -3.77 -9.76
N SER A 212 -17.25 -2.89 -8.99
CA SER A 212 -17.82 -1.58 -8.68
C SER A 212 -17.99 -0.73 -9.94
N PRO A 213 -19.19 -0.19 -10.22
CA PRO A 213 -19.44 0.63 -11.39
C PRO A 213 -18.71 1.99 -11.35
N GLU A 214 -18.31 2.42 -10.15
CA GLU A 214 -17.60 3.68 -9.90
C GLU A 214 -16.11 3.59 -10.24
N LEU A 215 -15.54 2.38 -10.26
CA LEU A 215 -14.11 2.12 -10.39
C LEU A 215 -13.75 1.45 -11.71
N LYS A 216 -14.25 2.02 -12.80
CA LYS A 216 -13.98 1.49 -14.13
C LYS A 216 -12.48 1.48 -14.39
N GLU A 217 -11.94 0.28 -14.57
CA GLU A 217 -10.57 0.03 -15.03
C GLU A 217 -9.44 0.54 -14.12
N ASN A 218 -9.61 0.41 -12.80
CA ASN A 218 -8.52 0.63 -11.85
C ASN A 218 -7.41 -0.44 -12.02
N ASP A 219 -6.28 -0.04 -12.59
CA ASP A 219 -5.18 -0.94 -12.96
C ASP A 219 -4.45 -1.51 -11.75
N TYR A 220 -4.42 -0.80 -10.61
CA TYR A 220 -3.84 -1.30 -9.36
C TYR A 220 -4.61 -2.51 -8.82
N ILE A 221 -5.94 -2.50 -8.92
CA ILE A 221 -6.80 -3.64 -8.52
C ILE A 221 -6.51 -4.84 -9.42
N MET A 222 -6.51 -4.63 -10.74
CA MET A 222 -6.25 -5.72 -11.69
C MET A 222 -4.82 -6.28 -11.53
N LYS A 223 -3.85 -5.42 -11.24
CA LYS A 223 -2.48 -5.84 -10.94
C LYS A 223 -2.39 -6.69 -9.67
N ALA A 224 -3.14 -6.33 -8.62
CA ALA A 224 -3.22 -7.12 -7.39
C ALA A 224 -3.86 -8.50 -7.64
N ILE A 225 -4.88 -8.57 -8.48
CA ILE A 225 -5.49 -9.84 -8.94
C ILE A 225 -4.46 -10.68 -9.69
N MET A 226 -3.82 -10.11 -10.72
CA MET A 226 -2.75 -10.76 -11.49
C MET A 226 -1.63 -11.27 -10.59
N ARG A 227 -1.22 -10.50 -9.58
CA ARG A 227 -0.16 -10.88 -8.65
C ARG A 227 -0.58 -12.05 -7.77
N THR A 228 -1.79 -12.00 -7.23
CA THR A 228 -2.38 -13.07 -6.42
C THR A 228 -2.41 -14.38 -7.20
N LEU A 229 -2.89 -14.35 -8.46
CA LEU A 229 -2.91 -15.48 -9.38
C LEU A 229 -1.52 -16.11 -9.55
N ASN A 230 -0.53 -15.28 -9.88
CA ASN A 230 0.85 -15.72 -10.08
C ASN A 230 1.50 -16.37 -8.84
N VAL A 231 1.12 -15.95 -7.63
CA VAL A 231 1.63 -16.54 -6.39
C VAL A 231 0.85 -17.80 -5.99
N ALA A 232 -0.46 -17.82 -6.25
CA ALA A 232 -1.36 -18.91 -5.87
C ALA A 232 -1.08 -20.22 -6.62
N LYS A 233 -0.66 -20.18 -7.89
CA LYS A 233 -0.35 -21.37 -8.70
C LYS A 233 -1.45 -22.45 -8.59
N ALA A 234 -1.11 -23.68 -8.21
CA ALA A 234 -2.05 -24.80 -8.15
C ALA A 234 -3.10 -24.63 -7.03
N SER A 235 -2.81 -23.82 -6.01
CA SER A 235 -3.74 -23.53 -4.91
C SER A 235 -4.98 -22.73 -5.36
N ILE A 236 -5.03 -22.27 -6.61
CA ILE A 236 -6.22 -21.60 -7.15
C ILE A 236 -7.32 -22.54 -7.63
N ILE A 237 -7.04 -23.84 -7.78
CA ILE A 237 -8.01 -24.85 -8.27
C ILE A 237 -9.39 -24.73 -7.58
N PRO A 238 -9.49 -24.57 -6.24
CA PRO A 238 -10.78 -24.45 -5.57
C PRO A 238 -11.61 -23.21 -5.96
N VAL A 239 -10.96 -22.12 -6.39
CA VAL A 239 -11.59 -20.83 -6.72
C VAL A 239 -11.50 -20.48 -8.21
N THR A 240 -11.05 -21.42 -9.06
CA THR A 240 -10.81 -21.15 -10.49
C THR A 240 -12.08 -20.74 -11.24
N ALA A 241 -13.22 -21.38 -10.93
CA ALA A 241 -14.48 -21.09 -11.60
C ALA A 241 -14.92 -19.63 -11.38
N ILE A 242 -14.89 -19.15 -10.13
CA ILE A 242 -15.27 -17.77 -9.81
C ILE A 242 -14.28 -16.76 -10.38
N VAL A 243 -12.97 -17.07 -10.33
CA VAL A 243 -11.93 -16.22 -10.92
C VAL A 243 -12.16 -16.05 -12.42
N LEU A 244 -12.36 -17.16 -13.15
CA LEU A 244 -12.55 -17.13 -14.59
C LEU A 244 -13.85 -16.39 -14.98
N GLU A 245 -14.93 -16.60 -14.23
CA GLU A 245 -16.19 -15.88 -14.42
C GLU A 245 -15.97 -14.37 -14.31
N LYS A 246 -15.32 -13.92 -13.22
CA LYS A 246 -15.07 -12.50 -12.95
C LYS A 246 -14.14 -11.87 -13.97
N LEU A 247 -13.05 -12.54 -14.36
CA LEU A 247 -12.12 -12.05 -15.37
C LEU A 247 -12.76 -11.99 -16.76
N THR A 248 -13.56 -12.98 -17.13
CA THR A 248 -14.28 -12.99 -18.43
C THR A 248 -15.33 -11.88 -18.48
N ALA A 249 -16.04 -11.64 -17.38
CA ALA A 249 -16.96 -10.52 -17.27
C ALA A 249 -16.23 -9.17 -17.42
N ALA A 250 -15.09 -9.00 -16.74
CA ALA A 250 -14.25 -7.81 -16.89
C ALA A 250 -13.76 -7.63 -18.34
N LEU A 251 -13.33 -8.71 -19.00
CA LEU A 251 -12.92 -8.69 -20.41
C LEU A 251 -14.06 -8.25 -21.33
N ALA A 252 -15.27 -8.79 -21.13
CA ALA A 252 -16.44 -8.40 -21.90
C ALA A 252 -16.79 -6.92 -21.73
N ARG A 253 -16.55 -6.33 -20.53
CA ARG A 253 -16.70 -4.88 -20.29
C ARG A 253 -15.67 -4.08 -21.08
N VAL A 254 -14.39 -4.42 -20.95
CA VAL A 254 -13.26 -3.74 -21.63
C VAL A 254 -13.41 -3.79 -23.14
N CYS A 255 -13.76 -4.94 -23.73
CA CYS A 255 -13.89 -5.09 -25.18
C CYS A 255 -14.95 -4.15 -25.80
N ARG A 256 -15.90 -3.64 -25.00
CA ARG A 256 -16.90 -2.67 -25.48
C ARG A 256 -16.36 -1.25 -25.52
N ASN A 257 -15.45 -0.89 -24.62
CA ASN A 257 -14.87 0.44 -24.53
C ASN A 257 -13.52 0.42 -23.79
N PRO A 258 -12.43 0.00 -24.45
CA PRO A 258 -11.13 -0.09 -23.80
C PRO A 258 -10.58 1.32 -23.54
N SER A 259 -10.35 1.66 -22.27
CA SER A 259 -9.90 3.02 -21.90
C SER A 259 -8.52 3.06 -21.21
N ASN A 260 -8.18 2.04 -20.43
CA ASN A 260 -6.92 1.96 -19.68
C ASN A 260 -6.04 0.80 -20.20
N PRO A 261 -4.97 1.09 -20.97
CA PRO A 261 -4.07 0.07 -21.50
C PRO A 261 -3.39 -0.78 -20.40
N GLN A 262 -3.09 -0.18 -19.25
CA GLN A 262 -2.39 -0.86 -18.16
C GLN A 262 -3.29 -1.88 -17.47
N PHE A 263 -4.55 -1.52 -17.25
CA PHE A 263 -5.59 -2.44 -16.79
C PHE A 263 -5.74 -3.62 -17.75
N ASN A 264 -5.84 -3.34 -19.06
CA ASN A 264 -6.01 -4.36 -20.09
C ASN A 264 -4.84 -5.34 -20.13
N HIS A 265 -3.61 -4.83 -20.00
CA HIS A 265 -2.43 -5.67 -19.92
C HIS A 265 -2.52 -6.63 -18.72
N TYR A 266 -2.79 -6.13 -17.51
CA TYR A 266 -2.89 -6.99 -16.32
C TYR A 266 -4.07 -7.96 -16.37
N LEU A 267 -5.17 -7.59 -17.01
CA LEU A 267 -6.32 -8.48 -17.22
C LEU A 267 -5.94 -9.65 -18.14
N MET A 268 -5.24 -9.38 -19.24
CA MET A 268 -4.80 -10.44 -20.16
C MET A 268 -3.76 -11.35 -19.51
N GLU A 269 -2.79 -10.78 -18.77
CA GLU A 269 -1.84 -11.56 -17.98
C GLU A 269 -2.57 -12.44 -16.94
N SER A 270 -3.62 -11.94 -16.30
CA SER A 270 -4.43 -12.71 -15.35
C SER A 270 -5.15 -13.89 -16.00
N LEU A 271 -5.63 -13.74 -17.23
CA LEU A 271 -6.29 -14.81 -17.99
C LEU A 271 -5.29 -15.86 -18.52
N ALA A 272 -4.01 -15.52 -18.63
CA ALA A 272 -2.97 -16.39 -19.15
C ALA A 272 -2.34 -17.31 -18.08
N VAL A 273 -2.54 -17.01 -16.78
CA VAL A 273 -2.10 -17.83 -15.64
C VAL A 273 -2.95 -19.10 -15.53
#